data_AF-A0A315XIY0-F1
#
_entry.id   AF-A0A315XIY0-F1
#
_cell.length_a   1.000
_cell.length_b   1.000
_cell.length_c   1.000
_cell.angle_alpha   90.00
_cell.angle_beta   90.00
_cell.angle_gamma   90.00
#
_symmetry.space_group_name_H-M   'P 1'
#
loop_
_entity.id
_entity.type
_entity.pdbx_description
1 polymer ?
#
loop_
_entity_poly.entity_id
_entity_poly.type
_entity_poly.pdbx_seq_one_letter_code
_entity_poly.pdbx_strand_id
1 'polypeptide(L)'
;MPKLVIIYGTGSHNTEKMAQAIEEGARTQGIETILKNVSNADKSDLYDADAIAIGSPNYRDLMMPSVQKFLDQLAGVNLSGKIGLAFGSYGWGLEAVQAIKKQLISYGVEMIKDLCVKRMPGEEELEICRSAGSLLAGKINDKEVKCAALVIRSV
;
A
#
# COMPACT_ATOMS: atom_id res chain seq x y z
N MET A 1 5.17 6.66 16.48
CA MET A 1 5.78 7.00 15.18
C MET A 1 4.84 6.47 14.13
N PRO A 2 4.54 7.27 13.10
CA PRO A 2 3.64 6.81 12.07
C PRO A 2 4.25 5.66 11.27
N LYS A 3 3.40 4.70 10.89
CA LYS A 3 3.81 3.41 10.32
C LYS A 3 3.13 3.13 8.99
N LEU A 4 3.93 2.82 7.98
CA LEU A 4 3.49 2.33 6.67
C LEU A 4 3.81 0.84 6.54
N VAL A 5 2.79 0.03 6.24
CA VAL A 5 2.97 -1.40 5.98
C VAL A 5 2.75 -1.69 4.50
N ILE A 6 3.76 -2.28 3.86
CA ILE A 6 3.82 -2.58 2.44
C ILE A 6 3.86 -4.10 2.27
N ILE A 7 2.79 -4.66 1.71
CA ILE A 7 2.66 -6.10 1.47
C ILE A 7 2.53 -6.34 -0.02
N TYR A 8 3.34 -7.23 -0.58
CA TYR A 8 3.31 -7.46 -2.04
C TYR A 8 3.40 -8.94 -2.40
N GLY A 9 2.71 -9.31 -3.48
CA GLY A 9 3.00 -10.53 -4.25
C GLY A 9 3.92 -10.19 -5.42
N THR A 10 4.82 -11.10 -5.79
CA THR A 10 5.65 -10.96 -6.98
C THR A 10 5.99 -12.34 -7.55
N GLY A 11 6.12 -12.43 -8.88
CA GLY A 11 6.64 -13.61 -9.57
C GLY A 11 7.96 -13.34 -10.29
N SER A 12 8.10 -12.15 -10.88
CA SER A 12 9.28 -11.73 -11.66
C SER A 12 10.02 -10.53 -11.05
N HIS A 13 9.87 -10.30 -9.75
CA HIS A 13 10.49 -9.20 -8.99
C HIS A 13 10.09 -7.76 -9.42
N ASN A 14 9.23 -7.58 -10.42
CA ASN A 14 8.81 -6.25 -10.88
C ASN A 14 8.00 -5.49 -9.82
N THR A 15 6.98 -6.15 -9.25
CA THR A 15 6.15 -5.56 -8.19
C THR A 15 6.95 -5.36 -6.90
N GLU A 16 7.95 -6.21 -6.65
CA GLU A 16 8.88 -6.04 -5.52
C GLU A 16 9.74 -4.78 -5.66
N LYS A 17 10.30 -4.52 -6.84
CA LYS A 17 11.03 -3.28 -7.12
C LYS A 17 10.17 -2.04 -6.86
N MET A 18 8.91 -2.09 -7.27
CA MET A 18 7.94 -1.02 -6.97
C MET A 18 7.73 -0.87 -5.46
N ALA A 19 7.56 -1.98 -4.74
CA ALA A 19 7.37 -1.97 -3.29
C ALA A 19 8.57 -1.39 -2.54
N GLN A 20 9.79 -1.72 -2.96
CA GLN A 20 11.04 -1.18 -2.43
C GLN A 20 11.15 0.33 -2.70
N ALA A 21 10.79 0.81 -3.89
CA ALA A 21 10.78 2.23 -4.20
C ALA A 21 9.74 3.01 -3.37
N ILE A 22 8.54 2.44 -3.17
CA ILE A 22 7.53 3.02 -2.26
C ILE A 22 8.08 3.11 -0.84
N GLU A 23 8.75 2.06 -0.37
CA GLU A 23 9.37 2.03 0.95
C GLU A 23 10.44 3.13 1.09
N GLU A 24 11.33 3.24 0.10
CA GLU A 24 12.38 4.25 0.06
C GLU A 24 11.80 5.67 0.21
N GLY A 25 10.81 6.00 -0.62
CA GLY A 25 10.13 7.30 -0.58
C GLY A 25 9.53 7.61 0.80
N ALA A 26 8.81 6.66 1.39
CA ALA A 26 8.23 6.84 2.72
C ALA A 26 9.29 7.02 3.82
N ARG A 27 10.38 6.25 3.78
CA ARG A 27 11.49 6.38 4.73
C ARG A 27 12.20 7.73 4.66
N THR A 28 12.32 8.34 3.47
CA THR A 28 12.90 9.69 3.35
C THR A 28 12.12 10.75 4.12
N GLN A 29 10.83 10.49 4.39
CA GLN A 29 9.95 11.36 5.17
C GLN A 29 9.89 10.98 6.66
N GLY A 30 10.77 10.08 7.13
CA GLY A 30 10.88 9.69 8.54
C GLY A 30 9.78 8.73 9.03
N ILE A 31 9.05 8.08 8.13
CA ILE A 31 8.01 7.10 8.47
C ILE A 31 8.64 5.72 8.74
N GLU A 32 8.17 5.03 9.78
CA GLU A 32 8.54 3.64 10.03
C GLU A 32 7.89 2.74 8.97
N THR A 33 8.66 1.87 8.33
CA THR A 33 8.13 0.99 7.28
C THR A 33 8.30 -0.49 7.62
N ILE A 34 7.28 -1.28 7.28
CA ILE A 34 7.36 -2.73 7.22
C ILE A 34 7.15 -3.15 5.77
N LEU A 35 8.15 -3.78 5.16
CA LEU A 35 8.06 -4.32 3.81
C LEU A 35 8.09 -5.84 3.85
N LYS A 36 7.02 -6.49 3.39
CA LYS A 36 6.89 -7.95 3.38
C LYS A 36 6.38 -8.48 2.06
N ASN A 37 7.00 -9.56 1.57
CA ASN A 37 6.32 -10.43 0.63
C ASN A 37 5.10 -11.04 1.32
N VAL A 38 3.98 -11.16 0.62
CA VAL A 38 2.72 -11.69 1.14
C VAL A 38 2.87 -13.07 1.78
N SER A 39 3.85 -13.86 1.33
CA SER A 39 4.13 -15.20 1.88
C SER A 39 4.62 -15.16 3.33
N ASN A 40 5.13 -14.00 3.78
CA ASN A 40 5.68 -13.77 5.12
C ASN A 40 4.85 -12.74 5.91
N ALA A 41 3.70 -12.31 5.39
CA ALA A 41 2.85 -11.32 6.00
C ALA A 41 1.72 -11.96 6.81
N ASP A 42 1.33 -11.32 7.90
CA ASP A 42 0.16 -11.68 8.70
C ASP A 42 -0.79 -10.48 8.84
N LYS A 43 -2.08 -10.74 9.04
CA LYS A 43 -3.07 -9.68 9.27
C LYS A 43 -2.71 -8.79 10.47
N SER A 44 -2.01 -9.34 11.47
CA SER A 44 -1.57 -8.58 12.65
C SER A 44 -0.60 -7.47 12.29
N ASP A 45 0.13 -7.59 11.18
CA ASP A 45 1.03 -6.54 10.70
C ASP A 45 0.27 -5.23 10.41
N LEU A 46 -1.03 -5.30 10.10
CA LEU A 46 -1.84 -4.15 9.73
C LEU A 46 -2.48 -3.42 10.92
N TYR A 47 -2.45 -3.99 12.12
CA TYR A 47 -3.16 -3.42 13.28
C TYR A 47 -2.59 -2.06 13.68
N ASP A 48 -1.27 -1.97 13.77
CA ASP A 48 -0.55 -0.75 14.15
C ASP A 48 -0.17 0.14 12.96
N ALA A 49 -0.71 -0.15 11.77
CA ALA A 49 -0.41 0.61 10.56
C ALA A 49 -1.27 1.88 10.44
N ASP A 50 -0.67 3.02 10.09
CA ASP A 50 -1.41 4.25 9.74
C ASP A 50 -1.71 4.31 8.23
N ALA A 51 -0.82 3.70 7.45
CA ALA A 51 -1.01 3.49 6.02
C ALA A 51 -0.67 2.05 5.61
N ILE A 52 -1.35 1.60 4.56
CA ILE A 52 -1.21 0.26 4.01
C ILE A 52 -1.03 0.37 2.50
N ALA A 53 0.02 -0.24 1.97
CA ALA A 53 0.20 -0.43 0.54
C ALA A 53 0.14 -1.93 0.21
N ILE A 54 -0.77 -2.33 -0.67
CA ILE A 54 -0.88 -3.73 -1.11
C ILE A 54 -0.62 -3.84 -2.60
N GLY A 55 0.32 -4.73 -2.94
CA GLY A 55 0.86 -4.90 -4.27
C GLY A 55 0.60 -6.28 -4.85
N SER A 56 0.25 -6.37 -6.14
CA SER A 56 0.27 -7.64 -6.87
C SER A 56 0.48 -7.41 -8.36
N PRO A 57 1.23 -8.28 -9.07
CA PRO A 57 1.23 -8.26 -10.51
C PRO A 57 -0.13 -8.69 -11.06
N ASN A 58 -0.43 -8.30 -12.30
CA ASN A 58 -1.57 -8.87 -13.02
C ASN A 58 -1.24 -10.30 -13.46
N TYR A 59 -1.79 -11.29 -12.76
CA TYR A 59 -1.59 -12.71 -12.99
C TYR A 59 -2.88 -13.34 -13.54
N ARG A 60 -2.91 -13.60 -14.85
CA ARG A 60 -4.09 -14.16 -15.56
C ARG A 60 -5.36 -13.33 -15.30
N ASP A 61 -5.24 -12.01 -15.50
CA ASP A 61 -6.33 -11.04 -15.34
C ASP A 61 -6.90 -10.96 -13.92
N LEU A 62 -6.12 -11.41 -12.93
CA LEU A 62 -6.43 -11.37 -11.51
C LEU A 62 -5.17 -11.01 -10.71
N MET A 63 -5.34 -10.67 -9.42
CA MET A 63 -4.22 -10.60 -8.49
C MET A 63 -3.66 -12.01 -8.22
N MET A 64 -2.43 -12.10 -7.73
CA MET A 64 -1.86 -13.38 -7.32
C MET A 64 -2.74 -14.06 -6.25
N PRO A 65 -2.96 -15.40 -6.33
CA PRO A 65 -3.80 -16.11 -5.36
C PRO A 65 -3.37 -15.94 -3.90
N SER A 66 -2.07 -15.78 -3.64
CA SER A 66 -1.55 -15.51 -2.29
C SER A 66 -1.97 -14.13 -1.76
N VAL A 67 -2.00 -13.11 -2.62
CA VAL A 67 -2.51 -11.77 -2.28
C VAL A 67 -4.01 -11.80 -2.05
N GLN A 68 -4.76 -12.51 -2.91
CA GLN A 68 -6.20 -12.70 -2.71
C GLN A 68 -6.49 -13.34 -1.35
N LYS A 69 -5.81 -14.46 -1.05
CA LYS A 69 -5.98 -15.17 0.22
C LYS A 69 -5.67 -14.28 1.43
N PHE A 70 -4.63 -13.46 1.35
CA PHE A 70 -4.31 -12.49 2.40
C PHE A 70 -5.43 -11.46 2.58
N LEU A 71 -5.94 -10.89 1.50
CA LEU A 71 -7.06 -9.92 1.56
C LEU A 71 -8.35 -10.56 2.09
N ASP A 72 -8.60 -11.83 1.79
CA ASP A 72 -9.76 -12.57 2.30
C ASP A 72 -9.66 -12.77 3.82
N GLN A 73 -8.45 -12.93 4.38
CA GLN A 73 -8.23 -13.00 5.83
C GLN A 73 -8.51 -11.67 6.55
N LEU A 74 -8.56 -10.56 5.81
CA LEU A 74 -8.93 -9.25 6.33
C LEU A 74 -10.45 -9.02 6.33
N ALA A 75 -11.24 -9.95 5.80
CA ALA A 75 -12.70 -9.83 5.84
C ALA A 75 -13.19 -9.66 7.28
N GLY A 76 -13.94 -8.59 7.52
CA GLY A 76 -14.43 -8.23 8.86
C GLY A 76 -13.44 -7.46 9.73
N VAL A 77 -12.20 -7.24 9.28
CA VAL A 77 -11.25 -6.34 9.93
C VAL A 77 -11.60 -4.90 9.53
N ASN A 78 -11.84 -4.04 10.53
CA ASN A 78 -12.07 -2.63 10.27
C ASN A 78 -10.72 -1.92 10.08
N LEU A 79 -10.44 -1.47 8.87
CA LEU A 79 -9.25 -0.69 8.52
C LEU A 79 -9.57 0.79 8.31
N SER A 80 -10.73 1.25 8.79
CA SER A 80 -11.16 2.64 8.71
C SER A 80 -10.15 3.59 9.34
N GLY A 81 -9.99 4.76 8.71
CA GLY A 81 -9.04 5.79 9.15
C GLY A 81 -7.63 5.62 8.59
N LYS A 82 -7.26 4.42 8.13
CA LYS A 82 -5.97 4.15 7.48
C LYS A 82 -5.96 4.64 6.03
N ILE A 83 -4.77 4.98 5.53
CA ILE A 83 -4.56 5.43 4.15
C ILE A 83 -4.06 4.26 3.30
N GLY A 84 -4.59 4.12 2.10
CA GLY A 84 -4.35 2.95 1.25
C GLY A 84 -3.70 3.27 -0.07
N LEU A 85 -2.80 2.40 -0.52
CA LEU A 85 -2.27 2.38 -1.89
C LEU A 85 -2.42 0.96 -2.47
N ALA A 86 -3.04 0.85 -3.64
CA ALA A 86 -2.99 -0.37 -4.45
C ALA A 86 -1.95 -0.18 -5.55
N PHE A 87 -1.07 -1.17 -5.74
CA PHE A 87 -0.03 -1.08 -6.77
C PHE A 87 0.27 -2.41 -7.45
N GLY A 88 0.93 -2.38 -8.61
CA GLY A 88 1.26 -3.60 -9.31
C GLY A 88 1.93 -3.39 -10.66
N SER A 89 2.73 -4.39 -11.07
CA SER A 89 3.23 -4.48 -12.43
C SER A 89 2.28 -5.28 -13.33
N TYR A 90 2.09 -4.90 -14.58
CA TYR A 90 1.16 -5.58 -15.47
C TYR A 90 1.71 -5.80 -16.89
N GLY A 91 1.16 -6.80 -17.58
CA GLY A 91 1.41 -7.01 -19.01
C GLY A 91 0.41 -6.25 -19.89
N TRP A 92 -0.87 -6.57 -19.69
CA TRP A 92 -1.97 -6.12 -20.55
C TRP A 92 -3.14 -5.57 -19.74
N GLY A 93 -3.56 -6.27 -18.69
CA GLY A 93 -4.69 -5.89 -17.83
C GLY A 93 -4.29 -5.27 -16.49
N LEU A 94 -5.24 -4.58 -15.86
CA LEU A 94 -5.06 -3.84 -14.59
C LEU A 94 -5.96 -4.38 -13.47
N GLU A 95 -6.62 -5.51 -13.71
CA GLU A 95 -7.68 -6.07 -12.88
C GLU A 95 -7.19 -6.35 -11.45
N ALA A 96 -5.96 -6.81 -11.29
CA ALA A 96 -5.34 -7.05 -9.99
C ALA A 96 -5.37 -5.80 -9.10
N VAL A 97 -4.86 -4.67 -9.60
CA VAL A 97 -4.77 -3.41 -8.84
C VAL A 97 -6.16 -2.86 -8.53
N GLN A 98 -7.08 -2.96 -9.50
CA GLN A 98 -8.47 -2.54 -9.33
C GLN A 98 -9.19 -3.37 -8.26
N ALA A 99 -9.00 -4.69 -8.26
CA ALA A 99 -9.59 -5.59 -7.28
C ALA A 99 -9.04 -5.34 -5.87
N ILE A 100 -7.71 -5.17 -5.73
CA ILE A 100 -7.08 -4.81 -4.45
C ILE A 100 -7.67 -3.50 -3.91
N LYS A 101 -7.73 -2.47 -4.76
CA LYS A 101 -8.30 -1.16 -4.38
C LYS A 101 -9.75 -1.30 -3.92
N LYS A 102 -10.58 -2.03 -4.65
CA LYS A 102 -11.98 -2.25 -4.31
C LYS A 102 -12.13 -2.95 -2.95
N GLN A 103 -11.34 -3.97 -2.67
CA GLN A 103 -11.37 -4.67 -1.39
C GLN A 103 -10.93 -3.77 -0.24
N LEU A 104 -9.83 -3.03 -0.39
CA LEU A 104 -9.37 -2.10 0.64
C LEU A 104 -10.40 -0.99 0.96
N ILE A 105 -11.07 -0.45 -0.07
CA ILE A 105 -12.18 0.50 0.13
C ILE A 105 -13.31 -0.16 0.93
N SER A 106 -13.66 -1.41 0.62
CA SER A 106 -14.71 -2.13 1.35
C SER A 106 -14.37 -2.37 2.83
N TYR A 107 -13.08 -2.33 3.19
CA TYR A 107 -12.59 -2.43 4.57
C TYR A 107 -12.44 -1.07 5.26
N GLY A 108 -12.84 0.02 4.60
CA GLY A 108 -12.84 1.39 5.14
C GLY A 108 -11.58 2.20 4.86
N VAL A 109 -10.65 1.69 4.06
CA VAL A 109 -9.37 2.36 3.78
C VAL A 109 -9.56 3.55 2.83
N GLU A 110 -8.97 4.69 3.17
CA GLU A 110 -8.96 5.88 2.32
C GLU A 110 -7.87 5.76 1.24
N MET A 111 -8.26 5.48 0.01
CA MET A 111 -7.29 5.20 -1.07
C MET A 111 -6.72 6.46 -1.70
N ILE A 112 -5.40 6.47 -1.91
CA ILE A 112 -4.73 7.38 -2.85
C ILE A 112 -4.79 6.84 -4.28
N LYS A 113 -4.21 7.59 -5.22
CA LYS A 113 -4.09 7.15 -6.62
C LYS A 113 -3.30 5.84 -6.69
N ASP A 114 -3.84 4.88 -7.43
CA ASP A 114 -3.21 3.58 -7.67
C ASP A 114 -1.96 3.70 -8.55
N LEU A 115 -1.04 2.74 -8.40
CA LEU A 115 0.18 2.68 -9.19
C LEU A 115 0.22 1.42 -10.06
N CYS A 116 0.19 1.63 -11.37
CA CYS A 116 0.27 0.55 -12.35
C CYS A 116 1.48 0.77 -13.24
N VAL A 117 2.42 -0.19 -13.28
CA VAL A 117 3.61 -0.11 -14.14
C VAL A 117 3.60 -1.23 -15.17
N LYS A 118 3.78 -0.89 -16.45
CA LYS A 118 3.78 -1.89 -17.51
C LYS A 118 5.13 -2.62 -17.54
N ARG A 119 5.09 -3.96 -17.41
CA ARG A 119 6.25 -4.86 -17.41
C ARG A 119 7.26 -4.53 -16.31
N MET A 120 8.52 -4.32 -16.65
CA MET A 120 9.59 -4.05 -15.69
C MET A 120 9.70 -2.54 -15.48
N PRO A 121 9.66 -2.05 -14.23
CA PRO A 121 9.83 -0.63 -13.95
C PRO A 121 11.25 -0.17 -14.34
N GLY A 122 11.33 0.94 -15.07
CA GLY A 122 12.55 1.72 -15.26
C GLY A 122 12.68 2.79 -14.18
N GLU A 123 13.72 3.62 -14.26
CA GLU A 123 13.99 4.62 -13.22
C GLU A 123 12.87 5.66 -13.10
N GLU A 124 12.26 6.07 -14.21
CA GLU A 124 11.14 7.02 -14.20
C GLU A 124 9.94 6.48 -13.43
N GLU A 125 9.58 5.21 -13.64
CA GLU A 125 8.47 4.59 -12.89
C GLU A 125 8.83 4.34 -11.43
N LEU A 126 10.10 4.04 -11.12
CA LEU A 126 10.55 3.91 -9.74
C LEU A 126 10.48 5.26 -9.01
N GLU A 127 10.79 6.37 -9.68
CA GLU A 127 10.66 7.70 -9.08
C GLU A 127 9.20 8.06 -8.76
N ILE A 128 8.27 7.64 -9.61
CA ILE A 128 6.83 7.75 -9.33
C ILE A 128 6.46 6.90 -8.10
N CYS A 129 7.03 5.70 -7.97
CA CYS A 129 6.83 4.85 -6.80
C CYS A 129 7.37 5.49 -5.51
N ARG A 130 8.58 6.08 -5.54
CA ARG A 130 9.15 6.85 -4.42
C ARG A 130 8.26 8.03 -4.07
N SER A 131 7.83 8.80 -5.06
CA SER A 131 6.92 9.94 -4.87
C SER A 131 5.60 9.54 -4.20
N ALA A 132 5.06 8.37 -4.54
CA ALA A 132 3.86 7.84 -3.88
C ALA A 132 4.12 7.42 -2.42
N GLY A 133 5.28 6.85 -2.13
CA GLY A 133 5.73 6.59 -0.75
C GLY A 133 5.80 7.87 0.08
N SER A 134 6.41 8.93 -0.47
CA SER A 134 6.46 10.25 0.17
C SER A 134 5.07 10.87 0.34
N LEU A 135 4.17 10.68 -0.63
CA LEU A 135 2.79 11.15 -0.53
C LEU A 135 2.00 10.44 0.58
N LEU A 136 2.17 9.12 0.72
CA LEU A 136 1.58 8.36 1.82
C LEU A 136 2.06 8.92 3.16
N ALA A 137 3.37 9.10 3.30
CA ALA A 137 3.98 9.70 4.49
C ALA A 137 3.40 11.07 4.84
N GLY A 138 3.33 11.98 3.86
CA GLY A 138 2.77 13.31 4.05
C GLY A 138 1.32 13.27 4.54
N LYS A 139 0.48 12.40 3.95
CA LYS A 139 -0.90 12.27 4.39
C LYS A 139 -1.07 11.68 5.79
N ILE A 140 -0.16 10.78 6.21
CA ILE A 140 -0.16 10.26 7.59
C ILE A 140 0.14 11.41 8.57
N ASN A 141 1.20 12.17 8.30
CA ASN A 141 1.60 13.31 9.13
C ASN A 141 0.51 14.39 9.20
N ASP A 142 -0.17 14.68 8.09
CA ASP A 142 -1.30 15.62 8.05
C ASP A 142 -2.47 15.18 8.93
N LYS A 143 -2.73 13.87 9.03
CA LYS A 143 -3.77 13.32 9.93
C LYS A 143 -3.38 13.49 11.39
N GLU A 144 -2.13 13.20 11.76
CA GLU A 144 -1.64 13.42 13.13
C GLU A 144 -1.77 14.89 13.55
N VAL A 145 -1.37 15.82 12.68
CA VAL A 145 -1.46 17.27 12.96
C VAL A 145 -2.91 17.71 13.14
N LYS A 146 -3.85 17.23 12.30
CA LYS A 146 -5.28 17.55 12.43
C LYS A 146 -5.89 16.97 13.71
N CYS A 147 -5.54 15.74 14.07
CA CYS A 147 -5.97 15.13 15.32
C CYS A 147 -5.46 15.92 16.54
N ALA A 148 -4.17 16.25 16.57
CA ALA A 148 -3.58 17.05 17.66
C ALA A 148 -4.25 18.44 17.78
N ALA A 149 -4.51 19.11 16.66
CA ALA A 149 -5.19 20.40 16.64
C ALA A 149 -6.65 20.33 17.12
N LEU A 150 -7.36 19.22 16.88
CA LEU A 150 -8.72 19.02 17.38
C LEU A 150 -8.75 18.80 18.91
N VAL A 151 -7.78 18.06 19.45
CA VAL A 151 -7.67 17.77 20.89
C VAL A 151 -7.40 19.04 21.68
N ILE A 152 -6.53 19.95 21.18
CA ILE A 152 -6.19 21.21 21.86
C ILE A 152 -7.37 22.20 21.89
N ARG A 153 -8.32 22.12 20.94
CA ARG A 153 -9.51 23.00 20.91
C ARG A 153 -10.68 22.52 21.76
N SER A 154 -10.57 21.32 22.34
CA SER A 154 -11.63 20.68 23.13
C SER A 154 -11.41 20.80 24.65
N VAL A 155 -10.45 21.63 25.07
CA VAL A 155 -10.09 21.98 26.46
C VAL A 155 -10.19 23.49 26.64
#